data_AF-A0A0Q8LB31-F1
#
_entry.id   AF-A0A0Q8LB31-F1
#
_cell.length_a   1.000
_cell.length_b   1.000
_cell.length_c   1.000
_cell.angle_alpha   90.00
_cell.angle_beta   90.00
_cell.angle_gamma   90.00
#
_symmetry.space_group_name_H-M   'P 1'
#
loop_
_entity.id
_entity.type
_entity.pdbx_description
1 polymer ?
#
loop_
_entity_poly.entity_id
_entity_poly.type
_entity_poly.pdbx_seq_one_letter_code
_entity_poly.pdbx_strand_id
1 'polypeptide(L)'
;MNAAVPDGFGETLAEDAPDVSIADALAILRRHYGLTGSARPLPGERDHNFHVQTEGDGEFVLKVSHPAEEAGFTDFQNRALDHILAVDPTLLVPSVRKSLEGEAQFTVGVGGSAPRIIRLVTYLPGQLLSRSPTSAAQDRNLGIFLARLGRALRGFFHPAAGSDLLWDIRKVAKTRPMMAHIADAGHRAMVERVMDAFEAHAAPVIPSLRAQIVHNDMNSYNVVMDASRPEVVTGILDFGDMIHSPLICDLAIGAVYRWPAQGHPLAPAARFVAGYQSVQPLEAEEIGILFDLIRARLALIANIASWQAERFPAKRDYVLRLITEVWASLERLDGLSSADARRFFLDHSNPE
;
A
#
# COMPACT_ATOMS: atom_id res chain seq x y z
N MET A 1 6.64 -13.86 29.63
CA MET A 1 6.04 -12.54 29.95
C MET A 1 5.30 -12.10 28.71
N ASN A 2 3.96 -12.14 28.74
CA ASN A 2 3.11 -11.71 27.63
C ASN A 2 3.26 -10.20 27.44
N ALA A 3 4.11 -9.78 26.50
CA ALA A 3 3.99 -8.43 25.97
C ALA A 3 2.69 -8.40 25.17
N ALA A 4 1.66 -7.80 25.75
CA ALA A 4 0.44 -7.46 25.02
C ALA A 4 0.84 -6.64 23.78
N VAL A 5 0.19 -6.91 22.65
CA VAL A 5 0.24 -5.99 21.51
C VAL A 5 -0.20 -4.63 22.05
N PRO A 6 0.57 -3.54 21.86
CA PRO A 6 0.15 -2.23 22.36
C PRO A 6 -1.25 -1.92 21.82
N ASP A 7 -2.19 -1.58 22.72
CA ASP A 7 -3.62 -1.45 22.40
C ASP A 7 -3.88 -0.47 21.23
N GLY A 8 -2.99 0.51 21.00
CA GLY A 8 -3.07 1.48 19.91
C GLY A 8 -2.88 0.92 18.49
N PHE A 9 -2.35 -0.30 18.32
CA PHE A 9 -2.24 -0.88 16.97
C PHE A 9 -3.57 -1.51 16.55
N GLY A 10 -4.27 -0.83 15.63
CA GLY A 10 -5.54 -1.30 15.06
C GLY A 10 -6.79 -0.87 15.82
N GLU A 11 -6.68 -0.07 16.89
CA GLU A 11 -7.81 0.70 17.48
C GLU A 11 -8.56 1.53 16.42
N THR A 12 -7.87 1.91 15.35
CA THR A 12 -8.40 2.66 14.21
C THR A 12 -9.46 1.94 13.38
N LEU A 13 -9.58 0.60 13.48
CA LEU A 13 -10.68 -0.15 12.88
C LEU A 13 -11.92 -0.23 13.77
N ALA A 14 -11.78 0.09 15.07
CA ALA A 14 -12.80 -0.06 16.11
C ALA A 14 -13.73 1.14 16.24
N GLU A 15 -13.27 2.34 15.85
CA GLU A 15 -14.04 3.58 15.99
C GLU A 15 -14.92 3.81 14.76
N ASP A 16 -16.24 3.73 14.96
CA ASP A 16 -17.21 4.15 13.97
C ASP A 16 -17.32 5.69 14.02
N ALA A 17 -16.97 6.34 12.91
CA ALA A 17 -17.28 7.75 12.73
C ALA A 17 -18.69 7.91 12.13
N PRO A 18 -19.42 8.98 12.47
CA PRO A 18 -20.71 9.26 11.83
C PRO A 18 -20.56 9.29 10.31
N ASP A 19 -21.49 8.62 9.63
CA ASP A 19 -21.53 8.51 8.18
C ASP A 19 -21.69 9.88 7.53
N VAL A 20 -21.14 10.03 6.34
CA VAL A 20 -21.21 11.26 5.53
C VAL A 20 -22.18 11.00 4.39
N SER A 21 -23.28 11.75 4.33
CA SER A 21 -24.24 11.53 3.26
C SER A 21 -23.71 12.05 1.92
N ILE A 22 -24.23 11.52 0.81
CA ILE A 22 -23.99 12.07 -0.54
C ILE A 22 -24.36 13.56 -0.59
N ALA A 23 -25.40 13.98 0.13
CA ALA A 23 -25.82 15.37 0.19
C ALA A 23 -24.78 16.26 0.88
N ASP A 24 -24.16 15.79 1.96
CA ASP A 24 -23.07 16.48 2.66
C ASP A 24 -21.85 16.60 1.75
N ALA A 25 -21.45 15.51 1.08
CA ALA A 25 -20.35 15.51 0.13
C ALA A 25 -20.55 16.54 -1.01
N LEU A 26 -21.75 16.58 -1.59
CA LEU A 26 -22.10 17.56 -2.63
C LEU A 26 -22.16 18.99 -2.09
N ALA A 27 -22.60 19.19 -0.85
CA ALA A 27 -22.61 20.51 -0.22
C ALA A 27 -21.18 21.03 0.03
N ILE A 28 -20.27 20.15 0.46
CA ILE A 28 -18.84 20.46 0.64
C ILE A 28 -18.22 20.89 -0.70
N LEU A 29 -18.46 20.11 -1.77
CA LEU A 29 -17.95 20.42 -3.11
C LEU A 29 -18.38 21.78 -3.62
N ARG A 30 -19.69 22.08 -3.54
CA ARG A 30 -20.23 23.37 -3.99
C ARG A 30 -19.64 24.52 -3.19
N ARG A 31 -19.58 24.39 -1.87
CA ARG A 31 -19.17 25.47 -0.97
C ARG A 31 -17.68 25.78 -1.07
N HIS A 32 -16.82 24.77 -1.07
CA HIS A 32 -15.38 24.94 -0.90
C HIS A 32 -14.57 24.78 -2.19
N TYR A 33 -15.14 24.16 -3.22
CA TYR A 33 -14.47 23.96 -4.51
C TYR A 33 -15.20 24.64 -5.68
N GLY A 34 -16.42 25.14 -5.46
CA GLY A 34 -17.24 25.73 -6.52
C GLY A 34 -17.72 24.70 -7.56
N LEU A 35 -17.70 23.41 -7.22
CA LEU A 35 -18.01 22.32 -8.14
C LEU A 35 -19.43 21.78 -7.95
N THR A 36 -20.12 21.53 -9.06
CA THR A 36 -21.41 20.83 -9.12
C THR A 36 -21.27 19.50 -9.87
N GLY A 37 -22.16 18.55 -9.57
CA GLY A 37 -22.13 17.23 -10.17
C GLY A 37 -22.87 16.18 -9.35
N SER A 38 -22.46 14.92 -9.56
CA SER A 38 -22.95 13.76 -8.81
C SER A 38 -21.82 13.11 -8.00
N ALA A 39 -22.20 12.42 -6.92
CA ALA A 39 -21.25 11.70 -6.08
C ALA A 39 -21.77 10.30 -5.78
N ARG A 40 -20.85 9.32 -5.76
CA ARG A 40 -21.12 7.95 -5.30
C ARG A 40 -20.05 7.52 -4.29
N PRO A 41 -20.42 6.81 -3.21
CA PRO A 41 -19.45 6.33 -2.25
C PRO A 41 -18.48 5.34 -2.91
N LEU A 42 -17.23 5.39 -2.47
CA LEU A 42 -16.19 4.41 -2.75
C LEU A 42 -15.85 3.66 -1.47
N PRO A 43 -15.38 2.40 -1.57
CA PRO A 43 -14.86 1.68 -0.41
C PRO A 43 -13.73 2.45 0.27
N GLY A 44 -13.66 2.36 1.60
CA GLY A 44 -12.60 2.92 2.42
C GLY A 44 -12.55 2.20 3.76
N GLU A 45 -11.37 2.09 4.36
CA GLU A 45 -11.22 1.40 5.65
C GLU A 45 -11.66 2.26 6.85
N ARG A 46 -11.36 3.57 6.76
CA ARG A 46 -11.58 4.58 7.82
C ARG A 46 -12.22 5.86 7.26
N ASP A 47 -11.71 6.30 6.11
CA ASP A 47 -12.15 7.53 5.45
C ASP A 47 -13.41 7.30 4.62
N HIS A 48 -14.25 8.33 4.54
CA HIS A 48 -15.37 8.34 3.61
C HIS A 48 -14.88 8.93 2.29
N ASN A 49 -14.84 8.09 1.26
CA ASN A 49 -14.39 8.47 -0.07
C ASN A 49 -15.59 8.56 -1.01
N PHE A 50 -15.68 9.63 -1.79
CA PHE A 50 -16.71 9.80 -2.81
C PHE A 50 -16.08 10.00 -4.16
N HIS A 51 -16.46 9.16 -5.13
CA HIS A 51 -16.19 9.45 -6.53
C HIS A 51 -17.16 10.53 -7.00
N VAL A 52 -16.60 11.62 -7.50
CA VAL A 52 -17.32 12.82 -7.92
C VAL A 52 -17.18 12.96 -9.42
N GLN A 53 -18.32 13.03 -10.10
CA GLN A 53 -18.38 13.37 -11.52
C GLN A 53 -18.93 14.78 -11.64
N THR A 54 -18.07 15.71 -12.07
CA THR A 54 -18.43 17.12 -12.19
C THR A 54 -19.03 17.46 -13.56
N GLU A 55 -19.76 18.57 -13.63
CA GLU A 55 -20.29 19.13 -14.87
C GLU A 55 -19.21 19.90 -15.66
N GLY A 56 -18.13 19.21 -16.06
CA GLY A 56 -17.12 19.75 -17.01
C GLY A 56 -15.68 19.87 -16.49
N ASP A 57 -15.45 19.78 -15.19
CA ASP A 57 -14.10 19.84 -14.58
C ASP A 57 -13.41 18.47 -14.47
N GLY A 58 -14.09 17.39 -14.87
CA GLY A 58 -13.59 16.01 -14.81
C GLY A 58 -14.06 15.23 -13.59
N GLU A 59 -13.31 14.20 -13.24
CA GLU A 59 -13.63 13.25 -12.18
C GLU A 59 -12.67 13.38 -11.00
N PHE A 60 -13.20 13.33 -9.78
CA PHE A 60 -12.43 13.51 -8.54
C PHE A 60 -12.79 12.46 -7.50
N VAL A 61 -11.95 12.36 -6.48
CA VAL A 61 -12.24 11.67 -5.22
C VAL A 61 -12.25 12.72 -4.10
N LEU A 62 -13.43 12.97 -3.53
CA LEU A 62 -13.55 13.72 -2.29
C LEU A 62 -13.24 12.76 -1.14
N LYS A 63 -12.18 13.06 -0.40
CA LYS A 63 -11.79 12.33 0.82
C LYS A 63 -12.25 13.11 2.04
N VAL A 64 -13.04 12.47 2.89
CA VAL A 64 -13.45 12.98 4.20
C VAL A 64 -12.84 12.08 5.26
N SER A 65 -11.79 12.58 5.90
CA SER A 65 -10.99 11.76 6.81
C SER A 65 -11.73 11.43 8.11
N HIS A 66 -11.34 10.31 8.72
CA HIS A 66 -11.78 9.95 10.06
C HIS A 66 -11.46 11.08 11.07
N PRO A 67 -12.29 11.32 12.12
CA PRO A 67 -12.01 12.38 13.10
C PRO A 67 -10.66 12.26 13.82
N ALA A 68 -10.18 11.03 13.99
CA ALA A 68 -8.89 10.72 14.60
C ALA A 68 -7.69 10.90 13.65
N GLU A 69 -7.93 11.29 12.39
CA GLU A 69 -6.85 11.50 11.43
C GLU A 69 -6.14 12.84 11.70
N GLU A 70 -4.82 12.80 11.91
CA GLU A 70 -4.06 14.02 12.16
C GLU A 70 -3.72 14.74 10.85
N ALA A 71 -3.82 16.07 10.87
CA ALA A 71 -3.58 16.90 9.69
C ALA A 71 -2.17 16.78 9.11
N GLY A 72 -1.19 16.37 9.92
CA GLY A 72 0.18 16.11 9.47
C GLY A 72 0.29 14.93 8.50
N PHE A 73 -0.55 13.90 8.65
CA PHE A 73 -0.55 12.74 7.75
C PHE A 73 -1.22 13.05 6.41
N THR A 74 -2.31 13.81 6.44
CA THR A 74 -2.98 14.22 5.20
C THR A 74 -2.15 15.27 4.44
N ASP A 75 -1.45 16.16 5.14
CA ASP A 75 -0.48 17.10 4.53
C ASP A 75 0.69 16.33 3.90
N PHE A 76 1.21 15.32 4.60
CA PHE A 76 2.27 14.45 4.07
C PHE A 76 1.89 13.83 2.71
N GLN A 77 0.69 13.27 2.63
CA GLN A 77 0.15 12.72 1.39
C GLN A 77 0.08 13.77 0.27
N ASN A 78 -0.50 14.93 0.57
CA ASN A 78 -0.69 15.99 -0.42
C ASN A 78 0.65 16.51 -0.96
N ARG A 79 1.61 16.77 -0.07
CA ARG A 79 2.92 17.29 -0.44
C ARG A 79 3.76 16.26 -1.20
N ALA A 80 3.56 14.97 -0.94
CA ALA A 80 4.21 13.91 -1.72
C ALA A 80 3.69 13.88 -3.15
N LEU A 81 2.37 13.99 -3.35
CA LEU A 81 1.75 14.03 -4.68
C LEU A 81 2.26 15.24 -5.48
N ASP A 82 2.28 16.42 -4.85
CA ASP A 82 2.82 17.64 -5.46
C ASP A 82 4.30 17.48 -5.85
N HIS A 83 5.11 16.89 -4.96
CA HIS A 83 6.53 16.62 -5.23
C HIS A 83 6.73 15.63 -6.38
N ILE A 84 5.98 14.53 -6.40
CA ILE A 84 6.05 13.52 -7.46
C ILE A 84 5.77 14.16 -8.82
N LEU A 85 4.68 14.93 -8.92
CA LEU A 85 4.28 15.58 -10.17
C LEU A 85 5.24 16.71 -10.59
N ALA A 86 5.93 17.34 -9.64
CA ALA A 86 6.98 18.30 -9.95
C ALA A 86 8.25 17.63 -10.52
N VAL A 87 8.59 16.42 -10.05
CA VAL A 87 9.79 15.69 -10.48
C VAL A 87 9.55 14.87 -11.75
N ASP A 88 8.41 14.18 -11.84
CA ASP A 88 7.99 13.41 -13.01
C ASP A 88 6.50 13.68 -13.31
N PRO A 89 6.20 14.72 -14.12
CA PRO A 89 4.82 15.07 -14.49
C PRO A 89 4.08 14.01 -15.30
N THR A 90 4.79 12.96 -15.75
CA THR A 90 4.22 11.87 -16.54
C THR A 90 3.86 10.65 -15.70
N LEU A 91 4.18 10.66 -14.39
CA LEU A 91 3.69 9.65 -13.46
C LEU A 91 2.19 9.85 -13.20
N LEU A 92 1.46 8.73 -13.27
CA LEU A 92 0.02 8.73 -13.08
C LEU A 92 -0.29 8.52 -11.60
N VAL A 93 -0.32 9.64 -10.88
CA VAL A 93 -0.72 9.74 -9.46
C VAL A 93 -1.88 10.73 -9.33
N PRO A 94 -2.70 10.67 -8.26
CA PRO A 94 -3.73 11.67 -8.02
C PRO A 94 -3.10 13.06 -7.87
N SER A 95 -3.71 14.09 -8.46
CA SER A 95 -3.31 15.48 -8.28
C SER A 95 -4.24 16.15 -7.26
N VAL A 96 -3.68 16.94 -6.35
CA VAL A 96 -4.48 17.67 -5.35
C VAL A 96 -5.18 18.85 -6.00
N ARG A 97 -6.51 18.93 -5.85
CA ARG A 97 -7.30 20.10 -6.21
C ARG A 97 -7.43 20.99 -4.99
N LYS A 98 -6.93 22.22 -5.09
CA LYS A 98 -7.05 23.22 -4.02
C LYS A 98 -8.49 23.75 -3.92
N SER A 99 -8.88 24.16 -2.71
CA SER A 99 -10.13 24.88 -2.47
C SER A 99 -10.16 26.25 -3.17
N LEU A 100 -11.32 26.91 -3.14
CA LEU A 100 -11.48 28.29 -3.62
C LEU A 100 -10.57 29.27 -2.86
N GLU A 101 -10.24 28.96 -1.62
CA GLU A 101 -9.32 29.71 -0.76
C GLU A 101 -7.84 29.34 -1.00
N GLY A 102 -7.56 28.38 -1.89
CA GLY A 102 -6.21 27.96 -2.24
C GLY A 102 -5.59 26.91 -1.30
N GLU A 103 -6.40 26.30 -0.44
CA GLU A 103 -5.95 25.30 0.55
C GLU A 103 -5.95 23.89 -0.06
N ALA A 104 -4.90 23.11 0.20
CA ALA A 104 -4.82 21.69 -0.21
C ALA A 104 -5.66 20.76 0.68
N GLN A 105 -5.95 21.20 1.90
CA GLN A 105 -6.82 20.54 2.85
C GLN A 105 -7.40 21.57 3.82
N PHE A 106 -8.60 21.31 4.31
CA PHE A 106 -9.27 22.16 5.30
C PHE A 106 -10.20 21.32 6.16
N THR A 107 -10.73 21.91 7.23
CA THR A 107 -11.54 21.19 8.21
C THR A 107 -13.02 21.60 8.12
N VAL A 108 -13.92 20.61 8.11
CA VAL A 108 -15.38 20.80 8.11
C VAL A 108 -16.03 20.01 9.23
N GLY A 109 -16.98 20.63 9.93
CA GLY A 109 -17.89 19.90 10.82
C GLY A 109 -18.99 19.22 9.99
N VAL A 110 -19.12 17.91 10.11
CA VAL A 110 -20.14 17.12 9.38
C VAL A 110 -21.07 16.46 10.39
N GLY A 111 -22.39 16.69 10.27
CA GLY A 111 -23.40 16.01 11.09
C GLY A 111 -23.24 16.17 12.61
N GLY A 112 -22.65 17.28 13.09
CA GLY A 112 -22.37 17.48 14.53
C GLY A 112 -21.21 16.64 15.09
N SER A 113 -20.49 15.91 14.24
CA SER A 113 -19.29 15.17 14.62
C SER A 113 -18.08 16.08 14.85
N ALA A 114 -17.03 15.52 15.46
CA ALA A 114 -15.74 16.20 15.53
C ALA A 114 -15.25 16.62 14.14
N PRO A 115 -14.57 17.77 14.02
CA PRO A 115 -14.18 18.32 12.74
C PRO A 115 -13.35 17.33 11.91
N ARG A 116 -13.64 17.25 10.60
CA ARG A 116 -13.05 16.28 9.66
C ARG A 116 -12.17 17.01 8.66
N ILE A 117 -11.06 16.39 8.27
CA ILE A 117 -10.19 16.92 7.22
C ILE A 117 -10.78 16.56 5.86
N ILE A 118 -10.91 17.55 5.00
CA ILE A 118 -11.44 17.44 3.64
C ILE A 118 -10.32 17.65 2.64
N ARG A 119 -10.26 16.77 1.65
CA ARG A 119 -9.34 16.88 0.51
C ARG A 119 -10.02 16.44 -0.77
N LEU A 120 -9.61 17.02 -1.89
CA LEU A 120 -10.07 16.64 -3.21
C LEU A 120 -8.88 16.29 -4.08
N VAL A 121 -8.89 15.10 -4.66
CA VAL A 121 -7.84 14.65 -5.58
C VAL A 121 -8.46 14.18 -6.89
N THR A 122 -7.72 14.22 -7.99
CA THR A 122 -8.21 13.71 -9.28
C THR A 122 -8.50 12.21 -9.21
N TYR A 123 -9.58 11.78 -9.86
CA TYR A 123 -9.86 10.36 -10.06
C TYR A 123 -8.97 9.79 -11.17
N LEU A 124 -8.41 8.60 -10.97
CA LEU A 124 -7.63 7.90 -11.98
C LEU A 124 -8.51 6.83 -12.65
N PRO A 125 -8.87 6.99 -13.93
CA PRO A 125 -9.74 6.03 -14.61
C PRO A 125 -9.00 4.74 -14.96
N GLY A 126 -9.73 3.63 -14.94
CA GLY A 126 -9.22 2.32 -15.34
C GLY A 126 -9.80 1.19 -14.51
N GLN A 127 -9.12 0.05 -14.54
CA GLN A 127 -9.49 -1.15 -13.81
C GLN A 127 -8.44 -1.44 -12.73
N LEU A 128 -8.87 -1.82 -11.53
CA LEU A 128 -7.93 -2.24 -10.48
C LEU A 128 -7.14 -3.48 -10.93
N LEU A 129 -5.86 -3.55 -10.53
CA LEU A 129 -4.98 -4.68 -10.82
C LEU A 129 -5.57 -6.02 -10.37
N SER A 130 -6.29 -6.05 -9.25
CA SER A 130 -7.02 -7.22 -8.73
C SER A 130 -8.06 -7.81 -9.70
N ARG A 131 -8.49 -7.03 -10.71
CA ARG A 131 -9.43 -7.47 -11.75
C ARG A 131 -8.81 -7.52 -13.15
N SER A 132 -7.54 -7.14 -13.27
CA SER A 132 -6.82 -7.11 -14.54
C SER A 132 -6.23 -8.50 -14.83
N PRO A 133 -6.24 -8.97 -16.09
CA PRO A 133 -5.58 -10.23 -16.44
C PRO A 133 -4.07 -10.12 -16.19
N THR A 134 -3.46 -11.24 -15.79
CA THR A 134 -2.02 -11.29 -15.51
C THR A 134 -1.22 -11.56 -16.78
N SER A 135 -0.07 -10.90 -16.93
CA SER A 135 0.86 -11.15 -18.03
C SER A 135 2.30 -10.82 -17.62
N ALA A 136 3.27 -11.38 -18.36
CA ALA A 136 4.69 -11.09 -18.15
C ALA A 136 5.05 -9.61 -18.40
N ALA A 137 4.39 -8.98 -19.38
CA ALA A 137 4.56 -7.55 -19.64
C ALA A 137 4.02 -6.70 -18.48
N GLN A 138 2.87 -7.10 -17.91
CA GLN A 138 2.31 -6.43 -16.74
C GLN A 138 3.24 -6.54 -15.53
N ASP A 139 3.82 -7.71 -15.25
CA ASP A 139 4.82 -7.87 -14.17
C ASP A 139 5.95 -6.84 -14.30
N ARG A 140 6.55 -6.76 -15.50
CA ARG A 140 7.65 -5.83 -15.78
C ARG A 140 7.23 -4.37 -15.65
N ASN A 141 6.11 -4.00 -16.25
CA ASN A 141 5.65 -2.60 -16.27
C ASN A 141 5.28 -2.09 -14.86
N LEU A 142 4.76 -2.96 -14.00
CA LEU A 142 4.54 -2.65 -12.58
C LEU A 142 5.87 -2.35 -11.86
N GLY A 143 6.91 -3.13 -12.11
CA GLY A 143 8.24 -2.91 -11.55
C GLY A 143 8.88 -1.61 -12.01
N ILE A 144 8.79 -1.33 -13.31
CA ILE A 144 9.21 -0.05 -13.91
C ILE A 144 8.47 1.12 -13.24
N PHE A 145 7.16 1.00 -13.08
CA PHE A 145 6.34 2.03 -12.45
C PHE A 145 6.78 2.30 -11.01
N LEU A 146 6.98 1.25 -10.19
CA LEU A 146 7.42 1.41 -8.80
C LEU A 146 8.80 2.06 -8.71
N ALA A 147 9.74 1.68 -9.58
CA ALA A 147 11.06 2.30 -9.60
C ALA A 147 11.01 3.78 -10.00
N ARG A 148 10.15 4.15 -10.97
CA ARG A 148 9.90 5.56 -11.33
C ARG A 148 9.31 6.34 -10.17
N LEU A 149 8.32 5.77 -9.48
CA LEU A 149 7.72 6.39 -8.29
C LEU A 149 8.77 6.63 -7.19
N GLY A 150 9.61 5.64 -6.91
CA GLY A 150 10.74 5.78 -5.98
C GLY A 150 11.71 6.89 -6.41
N ARG A 151 12.05 6.99 -7.70
CA ARG A 151 12.89 8.08 -8.21
C ARG A 151 12.22 9.45 -8.04
N ALA A 152 10.92 9.56 -8.28
CA ALA A 152 10.18 10.81 -8.12
C ALA A 152 10.12 11.27 -6.67
N LEU A 153 10.06 10.34 -5.70
CA LEU A 153 10.08 10.62 -4.27
C LEU A 153 11.48 10.93 -3.71
N ARG A 154 12.54 10.83 -4.51
CA ARG A 154 13.91 11.08 -4.05
C ARG A 154 14.05 12.52 -3.56
N GLY A 155 14.65 12.67 -2.37
CA GLY A 155 14.88 13.99 -1.75
C GLY A 155 13.62 14.62 -1.15
N PHE A 156 12.47 13.97 -1.21
CA PHE A 156 11.29 14.38 -0.46
C PHE A 156 11.45 14.03 1.02
N PHE A 157 11.12 14.98 1.90
CA PHE A 157 11.14 14.80 3.34
C PHE A 157 9.87 15.38 3.96
N HIS A 158 9.37 14.69 4.98
CA HIS A 158 8.21 15.16 5.74
C HIS A 158 8.31 14.68 7.20
N PRO A 159 7.96 15.52 8.20
CA PRO A 159 8.00 15.12 9.61
C PRO A 159 7.15 13.89 9.94
N ALA A 160 5.99 13.74 9.29
CA ALA A 160 5.08 12.60 9.48
C ALA A 160 5.60 11.27 8.89
N ALA A 161 6.73 11.27 8.16
CA ALA A 161 7.28 10.04 7.58
C ALA A 161 7.93 9.10 8.61
N GLY A 162 8.10 9.54 9.86
CA GLY A 162 8.65 8.75 10.97
C GLY A 162 7.61 7.98 11.79
N SER A 163 6.33 8.04 11.41
CA SER A 163 5.23 7.47 12.20
C SER A 163 5.26 5.95 12.31
N ASP A 164 4.68 5.45 13.41
CA ASP A 164 4.67 4.02 13.71
C ASP A 164 3.54 3.28 12.97
N LEU A 165 3.82 2.78 11.76
CA LEU A 165 2.85 2.01 10.98
C LEU A 165 2.88 0.51 11.34
N LEU A 166 1.69 -0.07 11.55
CA LEU A 166 1.51 -1.50 11.78
C LEU A 166 1.97 -2.35 10.57
N TRP A 167 1.72 -1.83 9.37
CA TRP A 167 2.04 -2.47 8.10
C TRP A 167 3.52 -2.34 7.70
N ASP A 168 4.35 -1.69 8.51
CA ASP A 168 5.79 -1.59 8.27
C ASP A 168 6.45 -2.98 8.38
N ILE A 169 6.90 -3.51 7.24
CA ILE A 169 7.57 -4.82 7.14
C ILE A 169 8.76 -4.96 8.11
N ARG A 170 9.46 -3.86 8.41
CA ARG A 170 10.61 -3.87 9.32
C ARG A 170 10.22 -4.24 10.75
N LYS A 171 8.92 -4.14 11.08
CA LYS A 171 8.35 -4.42 12.39
C LYS A 171 7.66 -5.79 12.44
N VAL A 172 7.85 -6.66 11.46
CA VAL A 172 7.21 -7.99 11.42
C VAL A 172 7.39 -8.78 12.71
N ALA A 173 8.59 -8.75 13.32
CA ALA A 173 8.87 -9.43 14.58
C ALA A 173 8.03 -8.90 15.77
N LYS A 174 7.68 -7.61 15.77
CA LYS A 174 6.81 -7.02 16.81
C LYS A 174 5.39 -7.59 16.76
N THR A 175 4.99 -8.18 15.64
CA THR A 175 3.66 -8.79 15.48
C THR A 175 3.61 -10.24 15.99
N ARG A 176 4.70 -10.83 16.47
CA ARG A 176 4.73 -12.21 17.02
C ARG A 176 3.55 -12.54 17.95
N PRO A 177 3.13 -11.68 18.90
CA PRO A 177 1.98 -11.99 19.77
C PRO A 177 0.66 -12.21 19.00
N MET A 178 0.48 -11.60 17.82
CA MET A 178 -0.70 -11.76 16.97
C MET A 178 -0.84 -13.18 16.40
N MET A 179 0.25 -13.98 16.39
CA MET A 179 0.23 -15.34 15.87
C MET A 179 -0.68 -16.26 16.70
N ALA A 180 -1.03 -15.85 17.93
CA ALA A 180 -2.01 -16.51 18.76
C ALA A 180 -3.36 -16.73 18.02
N HIS A 181 -3.71 -15.84 17.10
CA HIS A 181 -4.98 -15.82 16.36
C HIS A 181 -4.98 -16.64 15.06
N ILE A 182 -3.83 -17.20 14.66
CA ILE A 182 -3.75 -18.09 13.48
C ILE A 182 -4.22 -19.48 13.90
N ALA A 183 -5.41 -19.90 13.47
CA ALA A 183 -6.02 -21.16 13.94
C ALA A 183 -5.19 -22.41 13.58
N ASP A 184 -4.70 -22.50 12.34
CA ASP A 184 -3.93 -23.64 11.86
C ASP A 184 -2.50 -23.67 12.44
N ALA A 185 -2.11 -24.80 13.02
CA ALA A 185 -0.81 -24.95 13.66
C ALA A 185 0.36 -24.98 12.66
N GLY A 186 0.14 -25.50 11.45
CA GLY A 186 1.13 -25.52 10.37
C GLY A 186 1.42 -24.12 9.83
N HIS A 187 0.35 -23.35 9.57
CA HIS A 187 0.44 -21.93 9.19
C HIS A 187 1.13 -21.10 10.27
N ARG A 188 0.82 -21.33 11.55
CA ARG A 188 1.48 -20.66 12.67
C ARG A 188 2.99 -20.95 12.71
N ALA A 189 3.37 -22.23 12.59
CA ALA A 189 4.78 -22.62 12.55
C ALA A 189 5.52 -22.06 11.32
N MET A 190 4.82 -21.90 10.19
CA MET A 190 5.38 -21.29 8.98
C MET A 190 5.65 -19.80 9.19
N VAL A 191 4.70 -19.05 9.76
CA VAL A 191 4.90 -17.64 10.12
C VAL A 191 6.05 -17.48 11.11
N GLU A 192 6.18 -18.38 12.08
CA GLU A 192 7.29 -18.38 13.04
C GLU A 192 8.66 -18.48 12.33
N ARG A 193 8.81 -19.48 11.46
CA ARG A 193 10.05 -19.67 10.65
C ARG A 193 10.37 -18.46 9.80
N VAL A 194 9.36 -17.81 9.23
CA VAL A 194 9.54 -16.58 8.43
C VAL A 194 10.07 -15.44 9.30
N MET A 195 9.50 -15.24 10.48
CA MET A 195 9.96 -14.20 11.42
C MET A 195 11.38 -14.48 11.91
N ASP A 196 11.71 -15.74 12.23
CA ASP A 196 13.06 -16.14 12.64
C ASP A 196 14.08 -15.87 11.53
N ALA A 197 13.75 -16.23 10.27
CA ALA A 197 14.60 -15.96 9.12
C ALA A 197 14.77 -14.45 8.86
N PHE A 198 13.70 -13.65 9.00
CA PHE A 198 13.77 -12.21 8.88
C PHE A 198 14.73 -11.60 9.93
N GLU A 199 14.60 -12.00 11.19
CA GLU A 199 15.47 -11.50 12.27
C GLU A 199 16.93 -11.92 12.10
N ALA A 200 17.16 -13.14 11.59
CA ALA A 200 18.50 -13.66 11.36
C ALA A 200 19.20 -13.02 10.15
N HIS A 201 18.47 -12.75 9.06
CA HIS A 201 19.08 -12.41 7.77
C HIS A 201 18.78 -10.97 7.29
N ALA A 202 17.53 -10.51 7.38
CA ALA A 202 17.12 -9.23 6.82
C ALA A 202 17.31 -8.08 7.81
N ALA A 203 16.87 -8.26 9.07
CA ALA A 203 16.92 -7.24 10.11
C ALA A 203 18.31 -6.64 10.34
N PRO A 204 19.42 -7.42 10.35
CA PRO A 204 20.76 -6.86 10.55
C PRO A 204 21.28 -6.02 9.38
N VAL A 205 20.77 -6.26 8.17
CA VAL A 205 21.22 -5.59 6.94
C VAL A 205 20.44 -4.30 6.69
N ILE A 206 19.15 -4.26 7.03
CA ILE A 206 18.25 -3.12 6.81
C ILE A 206 18.84 -1.75 7.20
N PRO A 207 19.51 -1.57 8.35
CA PRO A 207 20.05 -0.27 8.75
C PRO A 207 21.15 0.29 7.84
N SER A 208 21.85 -0.55 7.07
CA SER A 208 22.91 -0.11 6.15
C SER A 208 22.41 0.21 4.75
N LEU A 209 21.14 -0.09 4.44
CA LEU A 209 20.57 0.10 3.11
C LEU A 209 20.17 1.55 2.88
N ARG A 210 20.26 1.99 1.63
CA ARG A 210 19.70 3.27 1.18
C ARG A 210 18.20 3.33 1.45
N ALA A 211 17.74 4.46 1.99
CA ALA A 211 16.36 4.68 2.37
C ALA A 211 15.87 6.06 1.93
N GLN A 212 14.55 6.15 1.74
CA GLN A 212 13.85 7.38 1.44
C GLN A 212 12.38 7.22 1.84
N ILE A 213 11.57 8.25 1.57
CA ILE A 213 10.11 8.08 1.60
C ILE A 213 9.70 7.19 0.43
N VAL A 214 8.95 6.13 0.74
CA VAL A 214 8.45 5.13 -0.21
C VAL A 214 6.93 5.01 -0.14
N HIS A 215 6.30 4.41 -1.15
CA HIS A 215 4.85 4.26 -1.20
C HIS A 215 4.33 3.31 -0.12
N ASN A 216 5.03 2.19 0.09
CA ASN A 216 4.81 1.18 1.12
C ASN A 216 3.47 0.42 1.02
N ASP A 217 2.66 0.66 -0.02
CA ASP A 217 1.41 -0.10 -0.22
C ASP A 217 1.01 -0.34 -1.70
N MET A 218 1.96 -0.73 -2.54
CA MET A 218 1.66 -1.11 -3.94
C MET A 218 0.97 -2.49 -4.01
N ASN A 219 -0.29 -2.56 -3.60
CA ASN A 219 -1.10 -3.78 -3.64
C ASN A 219 -2.08 -3.81 -4.83
N SER A 220 -2.70 -4.96 -5.07
CA SER A 220 -3.62 -5.17 -6.22
C SER A 220 -4.91 -4.34 -6.19
N TYR A 221 -5.24 -3.69 -5.08
CA TYR A 221 -6.36 -2.76 -4.96
C TYR A 221 -5.96 -1.29 -5.10
N ASN A 222 -4.68 -0.98 -5.02
CA ASN A 222 -4.16 0.38 -5.15
C ASN A 222 -3.56 0.69 -6.52
N VAL A 223 -3.32 -0.31 -7.36
CA VAL A 223 -2.84 -0.10 -8.72
C VAL A 223 -4.00 -0.09 -9.71
N VAL A 224 -4.01 0.91 -10.60
CA VAL A 224 -4.97 1.04 -11.71
C VAL A 224 -4.27 0.70 -13.03
N MET A 225 -4.96 -0.09 -13.84
CA MET A 225 -4.53 -0.59 -15.14
C MET A 225 -5.46 -0.08 -16.24
N ASP A 226 -4.92 0.09 -17.45
CA ASP A 226 -5.72 0.35 -18.64
C ASP A 226 -6.60 -0.88 -18.95
N ALA A 227 -7.91 -0.66 -19.07
CA ALA A 227 -8.87 -1.75 -19.29
C ALA A 227 -8.72 -2.42 -20.67
N SER A 228 -8.19 -1.70 -21.67
CA SER A 228 -7.97 -2.19 -23.03
C SER A 228 -6.56 -2.74 -23.25
N ARG A 229 -5.60 -2.28 -22.44
CA ARG A 229 -4.18 -2.67 -22.50
C ARG A 229 -3.70 -3.05 -21.08
N PRO A 230 -4.04 -4.25 -20.60
CA PRO A 230 -3.86 -4.62 -19.20
C PRO A 230 -2.40 -4.66 -18.71
N GLU A 231 -1.43 -4.54 -19.62
CA GLU A 231 -0.02 -4.33 -19.30
C GLU A 231 0.34 -2.87 -18.96
N VAL A 232 -0.51 -1.90 -19.28
CA VAL A 232 -0.27 -0.47 -19.05
C VAL A 232 -0.80 -0.06 -17.68
N VAL A 233 0.11 0.39 -16.82
CA VAL A 233 -0.24 0.99 -15.51
C VAL A 233 -0.76 2.40 -15.76
N THR A 234 -1.98 2.67 -15.31
CA THR A 234 -2.65 3.98 -15.45
C THR A 234 -2.83 4.73 -14.14
N GLY A 235 -2.39 4.15 -13.02
CA GLY A 235 -2.44 4.84 -11.74
C GLY A 235 -1.86 4.05 -10.58
N ILE A 236 -1.38 4.77 -9.58
CA ILE A 236 -1.22 4.27 -8.21
C ILE A 236 -2.08 5.14 -7.29
N LEU A 237 -2.80 4.50 -6.39
CA LEU A 237 -3.69 5.10 -5.42
C LEU A 237 -3.11 4.92 -4.02
N ASP A 238 -3.72 5.65 -3.10
CA ASP A 238 -3.54 5.52 -1.66
C ASP A 238 -2.10 5.67 -1.13
N PHE A 239 -1.75 6.92 -0.84
CA PHE A 239 -0.48 7.30 -0.23
C PHE A 239 -0.55 7.32 1.31
N GLY A 240 -1.59 6.71 1.90
CA GLY A 240 -1.83 6.72 3.35
C GLY A 240 -0.75 6.06 4.20
N ASP A 241 -0.12 5.00 3.66
CA ASP A 241 0.88 4.19 4.36
C ASP A 241 2.33 4.57 4.01
N MET A 242 2.55 5.72 3.37
CA MET A 242 3.90 6.20 3.08
C MET A 242 4.75 6.30 4.34
N ILE A 243 6.02 5.94 4.22
CA ILE A 243 6.97 5.94 5.35
C ILE A 243 8.39 6.09 4.84
N HIS A 244 9.29 6.58 5.71
CA HIS A 244 10.72 6.52 5.43
C HIS A 244 11.27 5.08 5.66
N SER A 245 11.65 4.41 4.56
CA SER A 245 12.07 2.99 4.56
C SER A 245 13.10 2.68 3.47
N PRO A 246 13.89 1.61 3.59
CA PRO A 246 14.73 1.14 2.49
C PRO A 246 13.93 0.87 1.22
N LEU A 247 14.49 1.19 0.06
CA LEU A 247 13.82 1.02 -1.23
C LEU A 247 13.42 -0.44 -1.49
N ILE A 248 14.26 -1.37 -1.04
CA ILE A 248 14.00 -2.81 -1.18
C ILE A 248 12.73 -3.27 -0.43
N CYS A 249 12.33 -2.58 0.64
CA CYS A 249 11.09 -2.88 1.36
C CYS A 249 9.87 -2.58 0.49
N ASP A 250 9.86 -1.45 -0.22
CA ASP A 250 8.78 -1.08 -1.14
C ASP A 250 8.71 -2.05 -2.33
N LEU A 251 9.86 -2.44 -2.86
CA LEU A 251 9.95 -3.47 -3.90
C LEU A 251 9.39 -4.82 -3.44
N ALA A 252 9.75 -5.27 -2.23
CA ALA A 252 9.23 -6.51 -1.68
C ALA A 252 7.70 -6.47 -1.51
N ILE A 253 7.14 -5.33 -1.09
CA ILE A 253 5.68 -5.15 -0.95
C ILE A 253 4.98 -5.25 -2.31
N GLY A 254 5.49 -4.58 -3.34
CA GLY A 254 4.93 -4.66 -4.70
C GLY A 254 5.06 -6.06 -5.32
N ALA A 255 6.14 -6.79 -5.02
CA ALA A 255 6.38 -8.12 -5.55
C ALA A 255 5.46 -9.20 -4.97
N VAL A 256 4.87 -8.94 -3.79
CA VAL A 256 4.02 -9.91 -3.09
C VAL A 256 2.79 -10.25 -3.95
N TYR A 257 2.11 -9.29 -4.58
CA TYR A 257 0.79 -9.52 -5.18
C TYR A 257 0.76 -10.21 -6.56
N ARG A 258 1.73 -11.08 -6.86
CA ARG A 258 2.00 -11.63 -8.21
C ARG A 258 2.14 -13.16 -8.21
N TRP A 259 1.12 -13.88 -7.73
CA TRP A 259 1.23 -15.33 -7.55
C TRP A 259 0.77 -16.12 -8.77
N PRO A 260 1.66 -16.90 -9.40
CA PRO A 260 1.28 -17.66 -10.58
C PRO A 260 0.54 -18.93 -10.15
N ALA A 261 -0.52 -19.35 -10.86
CA ALA A 261 -1.16 -20.63 -10.57
C ALA A 261 -0.24 -21.85 -10.85
N GLN A 262 0.74 -21.70 -11.75
CA GLN A 262 1.64 -22.76 -12.22
C GLN A 262 3.08 -22.25 -12.39
N GLY A 263 4.05 -23.16 -12.47
CA GLY A 263 5.48 -22.81 -12.69
C GLY A 263 6.22 -22.37 -11.43
N HIS A 264 7.41 -21.79 -11.61
CA HIS A 264 8.25 -21.38 -10.48
C HIS A 264 7.58 -20.24 -9.68
N PRO A 265 7.45 -20.34 -8.35
CA PRO A 265 6.66 -19.39 -7.55
C PRO A 265 7.23 -17.96 -7.57
N LEU A 266 8.54 -17.80 -7.79
CA LEU A 266 9.18 -16.48 -7.90
C LEU A 266 9.20 -15.89 -9.32
N ALA A 267 8.70 -16.60 -10.35
CA ALA A 267 8.85 -16.12 -11.73
C ALA A 267 8.18 -14.76 -12.01
N PRO A 268 6.95 -14.47 -11.55
CA PRO A 268 6.35 -13.14 -11.71
C PRO A 268 7.09 -12.06 -10.91
N ALA A 269 7.47 -12.37 -9.66
CA ALA A 269 8.28 -11.48 -8.84
C ALA A 269 9.63 -11.15 -9.51
N ALA A 270 10.29 -12.11 -10.13
CA ALA A 270 11.55 -11.88 -10.84
C ALA A 270 11.38 -10.95 -12.06
N ARG A 271 10.28 -11.08 -12.81
CA ARG A 271 9.96 -10.15 -13.91
C ARG A 271 9.66 -8.73 -13.39
N PHE A 272 8.93 -8.63 -12.28
CA PHE A 272 8.70 -7.35 -11.61
C PHE A 272 10.02 -6.71 -11.16
N VAL A 273 10.91 -7.48 -10.52
CA VAL A 273 12.24 -7.02 -10.12
C VAL A 273 13.09 -6.63 -11.34
N ALA A 274 13.01 -7.36 -12.46
CA ALA A 274 13.68 -6.96 -13.71
C ALA A 274 13.21 -5.60 -14.22
N GLY A 275 11.89 -5.38 -14.23
CA GLY A 275 11.31 -4.09 -14.56
C GLY A 275 11.82 -2.99 -13.63
N TYR A 276 11.84 -3.24 -12.33
CA TYR A 276 12.38 -2.29 -11.35
C TYR A 276 13.85 -1.98 -11.61
N GLN A 277 14.71 -3.00 -11.79
CA GLN A 277 16.15 -2.85 -12.01
C GLN A 277 16.50 -2.10 -13.30
N SER A 278 15.67 -2.18 -14.34
CA SER A 278 15.86 -1.40 -15.57
C SER A 278 15.82 0.11 -15.33
N VAL A 279 15.19 0.54 -14.24
CA VAL A 279 15.11 1.94 -13.82
C VAL A 279 15.98 2.16 -12.59
N GLN A 280 15.89 1.36 -11.54
CA GLN A 280 16.63 1.53 -10.30
C GLN A 280 17.42 0.25 -9.98
N PRO A 281 18.69 0.16 -10.40
CA PRO A 281 19.54 -1.01 -10.15
C PRO A 281 19.64 -1.33 -8.66
N LEU A 282 19.51 -2.61 -8.32
CA LEU A 282 19.67 -3.09 -6.94
C LEU A 282 21.13 -3.27 -6.57
N GLU A 283 21.44 -3.02 -5.31
CA GLU A 283 22.73 -3.34 -4.70
C GLU A 283 22.75 -4.81 -4.24
N ALA A 284 23.95 -5.37 -4.09
CA ALA A 284 24.12 -6.78 -3.77
C ALA A 284 23.51 -7.16 -2.42
N GLU A 285 23.58 -6.27 -1.42
CA GLU A 285 22.90 -6.46 -0.13
C GLU A 285 21.37 -6.40 -0.27
N GLU A 286 20.84 -5.51 -1.11
CA GLU A 286 19.40 -5.36 -1.31
C GLU A 286 18.76 -6.63 -1.89
N ILE A 287 19.31 -7.15 -2.99
CA ILE A 287 18.80 -8.41 -3.59
C ILE A 287 19.02 -9.61 -2.67
N GLY A 288 20.04 -9.55 -1.80
CA GLY A 288 20.36 -10.60 -0.84
C GLY A 288 19.26 -10.89 0.17
N ILE A 289 18.46 -9.89 0.53
CA ILE A 289 17.40 -10.01 1.55
C ILE A 289 15.98 -9.97 0.96
N LEU A 290 15.83 -9.77 -0.36
CA LEU A 290 14.53 -9.59 -1.01
C LEU A 290 13.56 -10.76 -0.75
N PHE A 291 14.06 -11.99 -0.78
CA PHE A 291 13.22 -13.16 -0.53
C PHE A 291 12.67 -13.21 0.90
N ASP A 292 13.51 -12.90 1.88
CA ASP A 292 13.11 -12.84 3.29
C ASP A 292 12.09 -11.70 3.50
N LEU A 293 12.24 -10.58 2.80
CA LEU A 293 11.26 -9.49 2.83
C LEU A 293 9.91 -9.89 2.19
N ILE A 294 9.91 -10.56 1.03
CA ILE A 294 8.65 -11.02 0.41
C ILE A 294 7.89 -11.95 1.37
N ARG A 295 8.59 -12.91 2.00
CA ARG A 295 8.00 -13.81 3.00
C ARG A 295 7.53 -13.03 4.23
N ALA A 296 8.32 -12.09 4.73
CA ALA A 296 7.96 -11.26 5.88
C ALA A 296 6.70 -10.43 5.63
N ARG A 297 6.52 -9.85 4.43
CA ARG A 297 5.28 -9.13 4.08
C ARG A 297 4.07 -10.06 4.04
N LEU A 298 4.20 -11.26 3.46
CA LEU A 298 3.13 -12.26 3.46
C LEU A 298 2.75 -12.69 4.89
N ALA A 299 3.74 -12.98 5.73
CA ALA A 299 3.54 -13.33 7.13
C ALA A 299 2.88 -12.18 7.90
N LEU A 300 3.31 -10.94 7.67
CA LEU A 300 2.71 -9.74 8.27
C LEU A 300 1.22 -9.61 7.90
N ILE A 301 0.88 -9.80 6.61
CA ILE A 301 -0.52 -9.78 6.14
C ILE A 301 -1.33 -10.85 6.84
N ALA A 302 -0.85 -12.09 6.85
CA ALA A 302 -1.57 -13.21 7.45
C ALA A 302 -1.81 -13.00 8.95
N ASN A 303 -0.79 -12.49 9.66
CA ASN A 303 -0.80 -12.30 11.10
C ASN A 303 -1.75 -11.16 11.51
N ILE A 304 -1.63 -9.99 10.86
CA ILE A 304 -2.52 -8.84 11.12
C ILE A 304 -3.96 -9.19 10.74
N ALA A 305 -4.19 -9.80 9.58
CA ALA A 305 -5.54 -10.14 9.15
C ALA A 305 -6.21 -11.14 10.10
N SER A 306 -5.48 -12.16 10.58
CA SER A 306 -6.01 -13.13 11.56
C SER A 306 -6.37 -12.45 12.89
N TRP A 307 -5.51 -11.56 13.38
CA TRP A 307 -5.77 -10.79 14.60
C TRP A 307 -6.95 -9.82 14.44
N GLN A 308 -7.02 -9.06 13.34
CA GLN A 308 -8.13 -8.14 13.05
C GLN A 308 -9.46 -8.88 12.89
N ALA A 309 -9.45 -10.06 12.26
CA ALA A 309 -10.65 -10.86 12.01
C ALA A 309 -11.31 -11.40 13.29
N GLU A 310 -10.55 -11.56 14.37
CA GLU A 310 -11.08 -11.93 15.68
C GLU A 310 -11.54 -10.69 16.46
N ARG A 311 -10.77 -9.60 16.40
CA ARG A 311 -11.06 -8.37 17.16
C ARG A 311 -12.19 -7.53 16.56
N PHE A 312 -12.39 -7.59 15.23
CA PHE A 312 -13.39 -6.81 14.49
C PHE A 312 -14.28 -7.72 13.62
N PRO A 313 -15.19 -8.52 14.23
CA PRO A 313 -16.00 -9.49 13.49
C PRO A 313 -16.81 -8.89 12.34
N ALA A 314 -17.27 -7.64 12.47
CA ALA A 314 -18.02 -6.94 11.43
C ALA A 314 -17.20 -6.66 10.16
N LYS A 315 -15.86 -6.60 10.27
CA LYS A 315 -14.94 -6.37 9.14
C LYS A 315 -14.22 -7.64 8.70
N ARG A 316 -14.59 -8.81 9.24
CA ARG A 316 -13.91 -10.10 9.03
C ARG A 316 -13.71 -10.44 7.55
N ASP A 317 -14.77 -10.36 6.75
CA ASP A 317 -14.70 -10.70 5.33
C ASP A 317 -13.77 -9.75 4.56
N TYR A 318 -13.76 -8.48 4.95
CA TYR A 318 -12.89 -7.47 4.35
C TYR A 318 -11.41 -7.71 4.67
N VAL A 319 -11.08 -7.94 5.95
CA VAL A 319 -9.67 -8.12 6.36
C VAL A 319 -9.11 -9.48 5.92
N LEU A 320 -9.95 -10.50 5.77
CA LEU A 320 -9.56 -11.82 5.28
C LEU A 320 -9.62 -11.97 3.75
N ARG A 321 -9.98 -10.92 2.99
CA ARG A 321 -10.24 -11.02 1.55
C ARG A 321 -9.10 -11.62 0.70
N LEU A 322 -7.85 -11.49 1.15
CA LEU A 322 -6.67 -12.04 0.48
C LEU A 322 -6.07 -13.27 1.17
N ILE A 323 -6.65 -13.74 2.28
CA ILE A 323 -5.98 -14.68 3.18
C ILE A 323 -5.67 -16.03 2.52
N THR A 324 -6.58 -16.52 1.68
CA THR A 324 -6.40 -17.79 0.95
C THR A 324 -5.21 -17.72 -0.01
N GLU A 325 -5.10 -16.62 -0.76
CA GLU A 325 -3.99 -16.40 -1.70
C GLU A 325 -2.67 -16.24 -0.94
N VAL A 326 -2.68 -15.51 0.19
CA VAL A 326 -1.50 -15.32 1.04
C VAL A 326 -0.98 -16.65 1.58
N TRP A 327 -1.84 -17.53 2.08
CA TRP A 327 -1.42 -18.84 2.58
C TRP A 327 -0.88 -19.75 1.48
N ALA A 328 -1.59 -19.87 0.36
CA ALA A 328 -1.14 -20.67 -0.79
C ALA A 328 0.24 -20.20 -1.27
N SER A 329 0.52 -18.91 -1.15
CA SER A 329 1.79 -18.31 -1.52
C SER A 329 2.90 -18.62 -0.52
N LEU A 330 2.64 -18.45 0.77
CA LEU A 330 3.58 -18.84 1.82
C LEU A 330 3.95 -20.31 1.72
N GLU A 331 2.97 -21.20 1.52
CA GLU A 331 3.18 -22.65 1.34
C GLU A 331 4.10 -22.96 0.16
N ARG A 332 3.90 -22.28 -0.97
CA ARG A 332 4.76 -22.46 -2.15
C ARG A 332 6.17 -21.93 -1.97
N LEU A 333 6.35 -20.88 -1.17
CA LEU A 333 7.66 -20.31 -0.87
C LEU A 333 8.39 -21.07 0.25
N ASP A 334 7.67 -21.78 1.13
CA ASP A 334 8.26 -22.52 2.26
C ASP A 334 9.19 -23.66 1.80
N GLY A 335 8.97 -24.19 0.58
CA GLY A 335 9.84 -25.18 -0.05
C GLY A 335 11.15 -24.63 -0.63
N LEU A 336 11.36 -23.32 -0.63
CA LEU A 336 12.56 -22.68 -1.20
C LEU A 336 13.52 -22.21 -0.11
N SER A 337 14.81 -22.54 -0.26
CA SER A 337 15.87 -21.96 0.56
C SER A 337 16.14 -20.51 0.16
N SER A 338 16.56 -19.65 1.09
CA SER A 338 16.95 -18.26 0.76
C SER A 338 18.11 -18.21 -0.26
N ALA A 339 18.99 -19.21 -0.27
CA ALA A 339 20.06 -19.33 -1.26
C ALA A 339 19.53 -19.61 -2.67
N ASP A 340 18.60 -20.55 -2.83
CA ASP A 340 17.99 -20.87 -4.13
C ASP A 340 17.13 -19.72 -4.63
N ALA A 341 16.36 -19.07 -3.76
CA ALA A 341 15.58 -17.89 -4.11
C ALA A 341 16.47 -16.73 -4.56
N ARG A 342 17.56 -16.46 -3.84
CA ARG A 342 18.55 -15.44 -4.23
C ARG A 342 19.16 -15.74 -5.59
N ARG A 343 19.61 -16.98 -5.82
CA ARG A 343 20.13 -17.40 -7.13
C ARG A 343 19.09 -17.23 -8.22
N PHE A 344 17.84 -17.62 -7.96
CA PHE A 344 16.76 -17.44 -8.93
C PHE A 344 16.57 -15.97 -9.32
N PHE A 345 16.56 -15.04 -8.35
CA PHE A 345 16.50 -13.62 -8.66
C PHE A 345 17.73 -13.13 -9.46
N LEU A 346 18.94 -13.52 -9.07
CA LEU A 346 20.17 -13.13 -9.80
C LEU A 346 20.14 -13.60 -11.27
N ASP A 347 19.59 -14.79 -11.52
CA ASP A 347 19.54 -15.38 -12.86
C ASP A 347 18.39 -14.80 -13.71
N HIS A 348 17.25 -14.44 -13.09
CA HIS A 348 16.00 -14.14 -13.80
C HIS A 348 15.45 -12.73 -13.63
N SER A 349 16.16 -11.85 -12.90
CA SER A 349 15.71 -10.47 -12.66
C SER A 349 16.61 -9.40 -13.29
N ASN A 350 17.52 -9.78 -14.19
CA ASN A 350 18.33 -8.80 -14.92
C ASN A 350 17.46 -7.99 -15.90
N PRO A 351 17.72 -6.68 -16.07
CA PRO A 351 17.04 -5.89 -17.09
C PRO A 351 17.34 -6.45 -18.49
N GLU A 352 16.32 -6.46 -19.36
CA GLU A 352 16.46 -6.86 -20.78
C GLU A 352 17.25 -5.86 -21.61
#